data_AF-A0A835HXN9-F1
#
_entry.id   AF-A0A835HXN9-F1
#
_cell.length_a   1.000
_cell.length_b   1.000
_cell.length_c   1.000
_cell.angle_alpha   90.00
_cell.angle_beta   90.00
_cell.angle_gamma   90.00
#
_symmetry.space_group_name_H-M   'P 1'
#
loop_
_entity.id
_entity.type
_entity.pdbx_description
1 polymer ?
#
loop_
_entity_poly.entity_id
_entity_poly.type
_entity_poly.pdbx_seq_one_letter_code
_entity_poly.pdbx_strand_id
1 'polypeptide(L)'
;MANQPIAVVIDAGGFDFQFYSSGVFTGQCGIDLDHGVTAVGYNVSDDGTKYWLVKNSWGSAWGENGYIRMQRDVSAKGGLCGITMDASCPVA
;
A
#
# COMPACT_ATOMS: atom_id res chain seq x y z
N MET A 1 -15.11 3.28 -10.38
CA MET A 1 -15.55 3.26 -8.97
C MET A 1 -14.76 2.18 -8.26
N ALA A 2 -14.21 2.44 -7.07
CA ALA A 2 -13.75 1.39 -6.18
C ALA A 2 -14.99 0.87 -5.43
N ASN A 3 -15.47 -0.33 -5.79
CA ASN A 3 -16.74 -0.84 -5.26
C ASN A 3 -16.58 -1.62 -3.94
N GLN A 4 -15.35 -2.00 -3.57
CA GLN A 4 -15.06 -2.73 -2.34
C GLN A 4 -13.55 -2.70 -2.01
N PRO A 5 -13.16 -2.99 -0.76
CA PRO A 5 -11.77 -3.24 -0.41
C PRO A 5 -11.18 -4.42 -1.20
N ILE A 6 -9.91 -4.33 -1.56
CA ILE A 6 -9.18 -5.34 -2.33
C ILE A 6 -8.05 -5.89 -1.45
N ALA A 7 -7.97 -7.21 -1.31
CA ALA A 7 -6.82 -7.86 -0.71
C ALA A 7 -5.66 -7.81 -1.72
N VAL A 8 -4.49 -7.38 -1.27
CA VAL A 8 -3.28 -7.25 -2.12
C VAL A 8 -2.07 -7.80 -1.37
N VAL A 9 -1.05 -8.23 -2.12
CA VAL A 9 0.24 -8.64 -1.56
C VAL A 9 1.31 -7.63 -1.92
N ILE A 10 2.21 -7.34 -0.99
CA ILE A 10 3.33 -6.41 -1.15
C ILE A 10 4.64 -7.03 -0.64
N ASP A 11 5.76 -6.45 -1.05
CA ASP A 11 7.06 -6.60 -0.37
C ASP A 11 7.13 -5.61 0.81
N ALA A 12 7.08 -6.14 2.03
CA ALA A 12 7.16 -5.39 3.28
C ALA A 12 8.48 -5.62 4.04
N GLY A 13 9.45 -6.32 3.44
CA GLY A 13 10.71 -6.68 4.09
C GLY A 13 11.68 -5.51 4.26
N GLY A 14 11.53 -4.45 3.47
CA GLY A 14 12.39 -3.27 3.50
C GLY A 14 12.28 -2.42 4.78
N PHE A 15 13.40 -1.85 5.24
CA PHE A 15 13.43 -0.99 6.43
C PHE A 15 12.54 0.25 6.31
N ASP A 16 12.48 0.86 5.12
CA ASP A 16 11.62 2.02 4.87
C ASP A 16 10.15 1.69 5.15
N PHE A 17 9.70 0.48 4.79
CA PHE A 17 8.35 0.01 5.07
C PHE A 17 8.16 -0.27 6.57
N GLN A 18 9.09 -1.03 7.17
CA GLN A 18 9.01 -1.40 8.59
C GLN A 18 8.89 -0.18 9.51
N PHE A 19 9.64 0.89 9.21
CA PHE A 19 9.68 2.12 10.02
C PHE A 19 8.80 3.25 9.48
N TYR A 20 7.91 2.95 8.53
CA TYR A 20 6.93 3.94 8.07
C TYR A 20 6.10 4.49 9.23
N SER A 21 5.99 5.82 9.28
CA SER A 21 5.23 6.53 10.31
C SER A 21 4.12 7.41 9.72
N SER A 22 4.39 8.14 8.64
CA SER A 22 3.42 9.03 8.01
C SER A 22 3.87 9.47 6.61
N GLY A 23 2.97 10.14 5.89
CA GLY A 23 3.23 10.67 4.56
C GLY A 23 2.84 9.70 3.45
N VAL A 24 2.98 10.13 2.19
CA VAL A 24 2.92 9.20 1.06
C VAL A 24 4.23 8.44 1.01
N PHE A 25 4.16 7.13 1.20
CA PHE A 25 5.29 6.22 1.14
C PHE A 25 5.83 6.13 -0.30
N THR A 26 7.09 6.53 -0.45
CA THR A 26 7.90 6.42 -1.68
C THR A 26 9.23 5.70 -1.40
N GLY A 27 9.31 4.97 -0.29
CA GLY A 27 10.52 4.31 0.17
C GLY A 27 10.95 3.15 -0.72
N GLN A 28 12.16 2.66 -0.50
CA GLN A 28 12.68 1.51 -1.23
C GLN A 28 12.04 0.21 -0.75
N CYS A 29 11.59 -0.59 -1.72
CA CYS A 29 11.09 -1.94 -1.56
C CYS A 29 11.30 -2.69 -2.88
N GLY A 30 11.36 -4.02 -2.81
CA GLY A 30 11.46 -4.88 -3.98
C GLY A 30 10.10 -5.33 -4.48
N ILE A 31 10.06 -6.55 -5.01
CA ILE A 31 8.85 -7.22 -5.49
C ILE A 31 8.80 -8.68 -5.00
N ASP A 32 9.61 -9.02 -4.00
CA ASP A 32 9.61 -10.34 -3.38
C ASP A 32 8.44 -10.39 -2.37
N LEU A 33 7.24 -10.58 -2.92
CA LEU A 33 5.97 -10.47 -2.20
C LEU A 33 5.94 -11.39 -0.96
N ASP A 34 5.77 -10.80 0.22
CA ASP A 34 5.86 -11.50 1.51
C ASP A 34 4.73 -11.17 2.50
N HIS A 35 3.93 -10.13 2.22
CA HIS A 35 2.96 -9.62 3.20
C HIS A 35 1.61 -9.25 2.58
N GLY A 36 0.53 -9.78 3.16
CA GLY A 36 -0.84 -9.54 2.74
C GLY A 36 -1.49 -8.35 3.47
N VAL A 37 -2.05 -7.41 2.71
CA VAL A 37 -2.69 -6.18 3.21
C VAL A 37 -3.99 -5.88 2.47
N THR A 38 -4.72 -4.83 2.85
CA THR A 38 -5.98 -4.46 2.20
C THR A 38 -5.93 -3.04 1.64
N ALA A 39 -6.05 -2.89 0.33
CA ALA A 39 -6.30 -1.59 -0.30
C ALA A 39 -7.77 -1.20 -0.07
N VAL A 40 -8.00 -0.14 0.71
CA VAL A 40 -9.35 0.32 1.09
C VAL A 40 -9.80 1.56 0.33
N GLY A 41 -8.90 2.16 -0.46
CA GLY A 41 -9.22 3.32 -1.28
C GLY A 41 -7.99 3.89 -1.97
N TYR A 42 -8.17 5.05 -2.61
CA TYR A 42 -7.11 5.84 -3.22
C TYR A 42 -7.48 7.32 -3.14
N ASN A 43 -6.49 8.19 -3.13
CA ASN A 43 -6.70 9.62 -3.21
C ASN A 43 -5.47 10.33 -3.79
N VAL A 44 -5.47 11.66 -3.72
CA VAL A 44 -4.36 12.55 -4.08
C VAL A 44 -4.01 13.37 -2.83
N SER A 45 -2.74 13.48 -2.48
CA SER A 45 -2.27 14.38 -1.42
C SER A 45 -2.26 15.84 -1.90
N ASP A 46 -2.09 16.76 -0.95
CA ASP A 46 -2.12 18.20 -1.21
C ASP A 46 -1.04 18.67 -2.20
N ASP A 47 0.06 17.94 -2.31
CA ASP A 47 1.16 18.17 -3.27
C ASP A 47 0.91 17.54 -4.66
N GLY A 48 -0.26 16.91 -4.87
CA GLY A 48 -0.62 16.24 -6.11
C GLY A 48 -0.17 14.78 -6.22
N THR A 49 0.50 14.23 -5.20
CA THR A 49 0.95 12.83 -5.23
C THR A 49 -0.24 11.88 -5.06
N LYS A 50 -0.45 10.99 -6.05
CA LYS A 50 -1.51 9.98 -5.98
C LYS A 50 -1.07 8.85 -5.07
N TYR A 51 -2.00 8.30 -4.28
CA TYR A 51 -1.70 7.18 -3.39
C TYR A 51 -2.84 6.17 -3.29
N TRP A 52 -2.48 4.93 -2.97
CA TRP A 52 -3.34 3.89 -2.42
C TRP A 52 -3.45 4.07 -0.90
N LEU A 53 -4.65 4.04 -0.36
CA LEU A 53 -4.85 3.93 1.09
C LEU A 53 -4.93 2.44 1.45
N VAL A 54 -3.96 1.98 2.23
CA VAL A 54 -3.78 0.57 2.55
C VAL A 54 -3.89 0.38 4.05
N LYS A 55 -4.72 -0.58 4.47
CA LYS A 55 -4.86 -1.03 5.85
C LYS A 55 -3.87 -2.15 6.11
N ASN A 56 -3.02 -1.99 7.12
CA ASN A 56 -2.08 -3.00 7.59
C ASN A 56 -2.63 -3.75 8.83
N SER A 57 -1.94 -4.82 9.24
CA SER A 57 -2.30 -5.69 10.36
C SER A 57 -1.33 -5.60 11.56
N TRP A 58 -0.42 -4.62 11.58
CA TRP A 58 0.60 -4.44 12.64
C TRP A 58 0.17 -3.53 13.81
N GLY A 59 -1.13 -3.31 13.98
CA GLY A 59 -1.70 -2.48 15.04
C GLY A 59 -1.65 -0.98 14.76
N SER A 60 -2.33 -0.19 15.60
CA SER A 60 -2.52 1.24 15.39
C SER A 60 -1.29 2.10 15.68
N ALA A 61 -0.27 1.54 16.36
CA ALA A 61 0.96 2.26 16.66
C ALA A 61 1.90 2.36 15.44
N TRP A 62 1.67 1.55 14.41
CA TRP A 62 2.43 1.57 13.17
C TRP A 62 1.76 2.47 12.14
N GLY A 63 2.55 3.27 11.41
CA GLY A 63 2.05 4.16 10.37
C GLY A 63 0.97 5.14 10.85
N GLU A 64 0.03 5.43 9.98
CA GLU A 64 -1.05 6.39 10.22
C GLU A 64 -2.25 5.68 10.85
N ASN A 65 -2.17 5.38 12.16
CA ASN A 65 -3.16 4.58 12.89
C ASN A 65 -3.38 3.17 12.29
N GLY A 66 -2.29 2.52 11.86
CA GLY A 66 -2.31 1.20 11.21
C GLY A 66 -2.52 1.23 9.69
N TYR A 67 -2.51 2.41 9.09
CA TYR A 67 -2.62 2.61 7.64
C TYR A 67 -1.32 3.13 7.05
N ILE A 68 -1.17 2.94 5.73
CA ILE A 68 -0.11 3.50 4.92
C ILE A 68 -0.70 4.06 3.62
N ARG A 69 -0.16 5.21 3.20
CA ARG A 69 -0.47 5.83 1.91
C ARG A 69 0.63 5.47 0.91
N MET A 70 0.45 4.43 0.10
CA MET A 70 1.50 3.98 -0.84
C MET A 70 1.38 4.72 -2.18
N GLN A 71 2.49 5.25 -2.70
CA GLN A 71 2.46 5.99 -3.97
C GLN A 71 1.85 5.17 -5.12
N ARG A 72 0.96 5.80 -5.87
CA ARG A 72 0.23 5.24 -7.01
C ARG A 72 0.73 5.88 -8.30
N ASP A 73 0.50 5.19 -9.42
CA ASP A 73 0.91 5.60 -10.78
C ASP A 73 2.45 5.76 -10.92
N VAL A 74 3.21 4.89 -10.23
CA VAL A 74 4.67 4.77 -10.41
C VAL A 74 5.00 4.07 -11.74
N SER A 75 6.24 4.22 -12.22
CA SER A 75 6.69 3.61 -13.48
C SER A 75 6.83 2.09 -13.43
N ALA A 76 6.96 1.51 -12.23
CA ALA A 76 7.04 0.06 -12.03
C ALA A 76 5.69 -0.60 -12.39
N LYS A 77 5.71 -1.57 -13.31
CA LYS A 77 4.51 -2.26 -13.80
C LYS A 77 3.72 -2.97 -12.70
N GLY A 78 4.41 -3.45 -11.65
CA GLY A 78 3.79 -4.08 -10.49
C GLY A 78 3.29 -3.10 -9.41
N GLY A 79 3.39 -1.79 -9.66
CA GLY A 79 3.19 -0.77 -8.63
C GLY A 79 4.33 -0.75 -7.62
N LEU A 80 4.25 0.19 -6.68
CA LEU A 80 5.22 0.29 -5.58
C LEU A 80 5.12 -0.94 -4.68
N CYS A 81 6.26 -1.56 -4.37
CA CYS A 81 6.36 -2.81 -3.60
C CYS A 81 5.54 -3.98 -4.15
N GLY A 82 5.24 -3.98 -5.46
CA GLY A 82 4.46 -5.04 -6.08
C GLY A 82 2.95 -5.03 -5.76
N ILE A 83 2.41 -3.94 -5.21
CA ILE A 83 1.00 -3.83 -4.77
C ILE A 83 -0.06 -4.20 -5.84
N THR A 84 0.28 -4.17 -7.13
CA THR A 84 -0.65 -4.55 -8.21
C THR A 84 -0.32 -5.89 -8.86
N MET A 85 0.59 -6.69 -8.28
CA MET A 85 1.01 -7.98 -8.83
C MET A 85 0.07 -9.13 -8.44
N ASP A 86 -0.42 -9.14 -7.21
CA ASP A 86 -1.36 -10.13 -6.70
C ASP A 86 -2.47 -9.44 -5.91
N ALA A 87 -3.68 -9.47 -6.47
CA ALA A 87 -4.85 -8.80 -5.93
C ALA A 87 -6.08 -9.69 -6.08
N SER A 88 -6.88 -9.79 -5.02
CA SER A 88 -8.13 -10.57 -5.01
C SER A 88 -9.22 -9.85 -4.23
N CYS A 89 -10.48 -10.14 -4.58
CA CYS A 89 -11.63 -9.65 -3.85
C CYS A 89 -12.74 -10.68 -3.85
N PRO A 90 -13.52 -10.79 -2.76
CA PRO A 90 -14.67 -11.68 -2.70
C PRO A 90 -15.75 -11.19 -3.68
N VAL A 91 -16.52 -12.15 -4.21
CA VAL A 91 -17.75 -11.89 -4.96
C VAL A 91 -18.91 -12.26 -4.04
N ALA A 92 -19.80 -11.30 -3.78
CA ALA A 92 -20.98 -11.47 -2.93
C ALA A 92 -22.24 -11.76 -3.78
#